data_AF-A0AAV4CXG8-F1
#
_entry.id   AF-A0AAV4CXG8-F1
#
_cell.length_a   1.000
_cell.length_b   1.000
_cell.length_c   1.000
_cell.angle_alpha   90.00
_cell.angle_beta   90.00
_cell.angle_gamma   90.00
#
_symmetry.space_group_name_H-M   'P 1'
#
loop_
_entity.id
_entity.type
_entity.pdbx_description
1 polymer ?
#
loop_
_entity_poly.entity_id
_entity_poly.type
_entity_poly.pdbx_seq_one_letter_code
_entity_poly.pdbx_strand_id
1 'polypeptide(L)'
;MIKTHIVVFQSKYVSKHRATRRLELYTPNYWYTAVRAARVSKQPYKVKEMTAKDFVDFKSMSNNVKNLAIDGDGQKIMWSRTRQLFVMKEDHHAIFLATAYGGVPKRKDVYRRN
;
A
#
# COMPACT_ATOMS: atom_id res chain seq x y z
N MET A 1 13.26 22.62 8.06
CA MET A 1 12.62 22.92 6.75
C MET A 1 11.89 21.65 6.29
N ILE A 2 10.58 21.58 6.46
CA ILE A 2 9.78 20.38 6.16
C ILE A 2 9.55 20.33 4.64
N LYS A 3 10.12 19.33 3.96
CA LYS A 3 9.88 19.07 2.53
C LYS A 3 8.62 18.22 2.40
N THR A 4 7.50 18.84 2.04
CA THR A 4 6.27 18.13 1.72
C THR A 4 6.42 17.45 0.36
N HIS A 5 6.47 16.11 0.34
CA HIS A 5 6.39 15.31 -0.87
C HIS A 5 4.93 14.95 -1.13
N ILE A 6 4.37 15.46 -2.23
CA ILE A 6 2.99 15.17 -2.64
C ILE A 6 3.06 14.03 -3.66
N VAL A 7 2.50 12.88 -3.30
CA VAL A 7 2.28 11.74 -4.20
C VAL A 7 0.87 11.86 -4.77
N VAL A 8 0.74 11.83 -6.10
CA VAL A 8 -0.56 12.01 -6.77
C VAL A 8 -0.96 10.70 -7.44
N PHE A 9 -2.12 10.18 -7.05
CA PHE A 9 -2.75 8.99 -7.63
C PHE A 9 -3.74 9.39 -8.72
N GLN A 10 -3.75 8.67 -9.84
CA GLN A 10 -4.71 8.89 -10.91
C GLN A 10 -6.06 8.26 -10.56
N SER A 11 -7.09 9.10 -10.45
CA SER A 11 -8.50 8.72 -10.57
C SER A 11 -9.17 9.71 -11.52
N LYS A 12 -9.95 9.21 -12.49
CA LYS A 12 -10.58 10.02 -13.53
C LYS A 12 -11.58 11.02 -12.89
N TYR A 13 -11.21 12.30 -12.83
CA TYR A 13 -12.15 13.38 -12.46
C TYR A 13 -11.88 14.65 -13.26
N VAL A 14 -12.98 15.24 -13.76
CA VAL A 14 -13.03 16.55 -14.41
C VAL A 14 -12.82 17.64 -13.35
N SER A 15 -11.74 18.41 -13.46
CA SER A 15 -11.33 19.39 -12.45
C SER A 15 -12.14 20.70 -12.51
N LYS A 16 -13.12 20.87 -11.62
CA LYS A 16 -13.74 22.16 -11.28
C LYS A 16 -12.89 22.93 -10.25
N HIS A 17 -11.67 23.36 -10.58
CA HIS A 17 -10.86 24.21 -9.68
C HIS A 17 -10.57 25.59 -10.32
N ARG A 18 -10.71 26.66 -9.54
CA ARG A 18 -10.65 28.06 -10.04
C ARG A 18 -9.26 28.45 -10.58
N ALA A 19 -8.19 27.80 -10.14
CA ALA A 19 -6.81 28.05 -10.57
C ALA A 19 -6.44 27.40 -11.91
N THR A 20 -7.18 26.38 -12.35
CA THR A 20 -6.95 25.67 -13.62
C THR A 20 -7.65 26.32 -14.82
N ARG A 21 -8.33 27.46 -14.63
CA ARG A 21 -9.12 28.15 -15.67
C ARG A 21 -8.35 28.58 -16.94
N ARG A 22 -7.01 28.47 -16.96
CA ARG A 22 -6.16 28.77 -18.13
C ARG A 22 -5.29 27.59 -18.58
N LEU A 23 -5.38 26.44 -17.93
CA LEU A 23 -4.65 25.23 -18.32
C LEU A 23 -5.66 24.23 -18.85
N GLU A 24 -5.69 24.09 -20.17
CA GLU A 24 -6.54 23.10 -20.81
C GLU A 24 -5.95 21.70 -20.59
N LEU A 25 -6.48 21.00 -19.59
CA LEU A 25 -6.04 19.65 -19.23
C LEU A 25 -6.96 18.63 -19.92
N TYR A 26 -6.64 18.26 -21.15
CA TYR A 26 -7.44 17.29 -21.91
C TYR A 26 -7.09 15.83 -21.62
N THR A 27 -5.96 15.57 -20.99
CA THR A 27 -5.51 14.20 -20.66
C THR A 27 -4.97 14.11 -19.24
N PRO A 28 -5.12 12.96 -18.56
CA PRO A 28 -4.53 12.71 -17.23
C PRO A 28 -3.02 12.93 -17.18
N ASN A 29 -2.34 12.82 -18.33
CA ASN A 29 -0.92 13.06 -18.45
C ASN A 29 -0.55 14.52 -18.17
N TYR A 30 -1.45 15.50 -18.33
CA TYR A 30 -1.13 16.90 -18.04
C TYR A 30 -1.30 17.30 -16.57
N TRP A 31 -1.72 16.37 -15.71
CA TRP A 31 -2.00 16.65 -14.30
C TRP A 31 -0.77 17.08 -13.51
N TYR A 32 0.42 16.54 -13.82
CA TYR A 32 1.66 16.96 -13.15
C TYR A 32 1.97 18.44 -13.41
N THR A 33 1.68 18.94 -14.61
CA THR A 33 1.85 20.35 -15.00
C THR A 33 0.92 21.24 -14.18
N ALA A 34 -0.33 20.80 -13.99
CA ALA A 34 -1.29 21.50 -13.15
C ALA A 34 -0.81 21.58 -11.69
N VAL A 35 -0.29 20.49 -11.13
CA VAL A 35 0.22 20.44 -9.74
C VAL A 35 1.47 21.30 -9.59
N ARG A 36 2.39 21.29 -10.56
CA ARG A 36 3.58 22.17 -10.56
C ARG A 36 3.18 23.65 -10.62
N ALA A 37 2.18 23.97 -11.44
CA ALA A 37 1.69 25.34 -11.67
C ALA A 37 0.70 25.84 -10.62
N ALA A 38 0.16 24.97 -9.76
CA ALA A 38 -0.83 25.34 -8.73
C ALA A 38 -0.28 26.33 -7.68
N ARG A 39 1.05 26.46 -7.55
CA ARG A 39 1.68 27.39 -6.61
C ARG A 39 2.09 28.68 -7.31
N VAL A 40 1.34 29.75 -7.05
CA VAL A 40 1.50 31.05 -7.72
C VAL A 40 2.56 31.95 -7.05
N SER A 41 2.90 31.75 -5.77
CA SER A 41 3.65 32.75 -4.97
C SER A 41 5.01 32.31 -4.38
N LYS A 42 5.43 31.06 -4.54
CA LYS A 42 6.73 30.53 -4.06
C LYS A 42 7.24 29.43 -5.00
N GLN A 43 8.52 29.07 -4.88
CA GLN A 43 9.19 28.05 -5.71
C GLN A 43 8.25 26.87 -6.04
N PRO A 44 8.11 26.50 -7.33
CA PRO A 44 7.24 25.42 -7.77
C PRO A 44 7.47 24.12 -7.00
N TYR A 45 6.42 23.30 -6.87
CA TYR A 45 6.56 21.97 -6.26
C TYR A 45 7.49 21.10 -7.12
N LYS A 46 8.41 20.39 -6.47
CA LYS A 46 9.16 19.29 -7.10
C LYS A 46 8.24 18.09 -7.21
N VAL A 47 7.57 17.95 -8.35
CA VAL A 47 6.72 16.80 -8.66
C VAL A 47 7.57 15.74 -9.35
N LYS A 48 7.74 14.59 -8.69
CA LYS A 48 8.33 13.39 -9.27
C LYS A 48 7.20 12.52 -9.80
N GLU A 49 7.17 12.32 -11.11
CA GLU A 49 6.26 11.35 -11.72
C GLU A 49 6.73 9.95 -11.36
N MET A 50 5.78 9.13 -10.93
CA MET A 50 6.00 7.73 -10.60
C MET A 50 5.09 6.91 -11.49
N THR A 51 5.66 5.88 -12.08
CA THR A 51 4.97 4.87 -12.88
C THR A 51 4.68 3.65 -12.03
N ALA A 52 3.88 2.71 -12.53
CA ALA A 52 3.61 1.44 -11.84
C ALA A 52 4.90 0.68 -11.46
N LYS A 53 6.00 0.88 -12.20
CA LYS A 53 7.32 0.26 -11.93
C LYS A 53 8.01 0.83 -10.68
N ASP A 54 7.64 2.05 -10.27
CA ASP A 54 8.20 2.70 -9.08
C ASP A 54 7.50 2.25 -7.79
N PHE A 55 6.47 1.40 -7.90
CA PHE A 55 5.73 0.86 -6.78
C PHE A 55 6.00 -0.64 -6.64
N VAL A 56 5.98 -1.10 -5.39
CA VAL A 56 6.09 -2.52 -5.07
C VAL A 56 4.82 -3.23 -5.51
N ASP A 57 4.97 -4.24 -6.36
CA ASP A 57 3.85 -5.06 -6.81
C ASP A 57 3.53 -6.14 -5.75
N PHE A 58 2.60 -5.80 -4.87
CA PHE A 58 2.11 -6.73 -3.84
C PHE A 58 1.46 -7.98 -4.43
N LYS A 59 0.92 -7.91 -5.65
CA LYS A 59 0.27 -9.07 -6.29
C LYS A 59 1.31 -10.10 -6.70
N SER A 60 2.39 -9.70 -7.37
CA SER A 60 3.48 -10.64 -7.67
C SER A 60 4.15 -11.15 -6.40
N MET A 61 4.31 -10.30 -5.37
CA MET A 61 4.82 -10.76 -4.07
C MET A 61 3.92 -11.81 -3.41
N SER A 62 2.60 -11.70 -3.55
CA SER A 62 1.64 -12.64 -2.96
C SER A 62 1.73 -14.05 -3.56
N ASN A 63 2.32 -14.22 -4.75
CA ASN A 63 2.50 -15.54 -5.36
C ASN A 63 3.40 -16.47 -4.53
N ASN A 64 4.28 -15.90 -3.70
CA ASN A 64 5.19 -16.66 -2.85
C ASN A 64 4.62 -16.94 -1.45
N VAL A 65 3.39 -16.49 -1.18
CA VAL A 65 2.70 -16.69 0.09
C VAL A 65 2.06 -18.09 0.10
N LYS A 66 2.34 -18.87 1.14
CA LYS A 66 1.73 -20.19 1.37
C LYS A 66 0.22 -20.04 1.57
N ASN A 67 -0.52 -21.11 1.31
CA ASN A 67 -1.96 -21.16 1.59
C ASN A 67 -2.24 -20.74 3.04
N LEU A 68 -2.95 -19.63 3.23
CA LEU A 68 -3.29 -19.06 4.53
C LEU A 68 -4.52 -19.73 5.18
N ALA A 69 -5.19 -20.66 4.50
CA ALA A 69 -6.38 -21.32 5.03
C ALA A 69 -6.09 -22.42 6.06
N ILE A 70 -4.85 -22.93 6.12
CA ILE A 70 -4.47 -24.11 6.91
C ILE A 70 -3.27 -23.74 7.80
N ASP A 71 -3.22 -24.19 9.05
CA ASP A 71 -2.10 -23.96 9.97
C ASP A 71 -0.93 -24.94 9.75
N GLY A 72 0.10 -24.86 10.59
CA GLY A 72 1.24 -25.79 10.55
C GLY A 72 0.87 -27.24 10.87
N ASP A 73 -0.24 -27.46 11.58
CA ASP A 73 -0.74 -28.76 12.02
C ASP A 73 -1.79 -29.35 11.06
N GLY A 74 -2.02 -28.71 9.91
CA GLY A 74 -3.01 -29.14 8.93
C GLY A 74 -4.46 -28.75 9.25
N GLN A 75 -4.70 -27.96 10.30
CA GLN A 75 -6.04 -27.52 10.71
C GLN A 75 -6.46 -26.24 10.00
N LYS A 76 -7.76 -26.11 9.71
CA LYS A 76 -8.30 -24.92 9.07
C LYS A 76 -8.23 -23.70 10.00
N ILE A 77 -7.63 -22.62 9.53
CA ILE A 77 -7.58 -21.35 10.25
C ILE A 77 -8.92 -20.63 10.07
N MET A 78 -9.62 -20.41 11.19
CA MET A 78 -10.82 -19.58 11.23
C MET A 78 -10.45 -18.12 11.44
N TRP A 79 -10.08 -17.43 10.36
CA TRP A 79 -9.67 -16.01 10.38
C TRP A 79 -10.67 -15.09 11.07
N SER A 80 -11.98 -15.37 10.93
CA SER A 80 -13.06 -14.61 11.58
C SER A 80 -13.08 -14.75 13.11
N ARG A 81 -12.46 -15.80 13.67
CA ARG A 81 -12.38 -16.04 15.12
C ARG A 81 -11.02 -15.64 15.71
N THR A 82 -10.04 -15.29 14.87
CA THR A 82 -8.74 -14.82 15.32
C THR A 82 -8.89 -13.45 15.95
N ARG A 83 -8.41 -13.29 17.19
CA ARG A 83 -8.46 -12.02 17.92
C ARG A 83 -7.12 -11.32 18.02
N GLN A 84 -6.03 -12.09 18.01
CA GLN A 84 -4.67 -11.56 18.11
C GLN A 84 -3.78 -12.18 17.05
N LEU A 85 -2.95 -11.33 16.44
CA LEU A 85 -1.94 -11.69 15.47
C LEU A 85 -0.61 -11.08 15.93
N PHE A 86 0.39 -11.92 16.09
CA PHE A 86 1.73 -11.51 16.48
C PHE A 86 2.73 -11.85 15.39
N VAL A 87 3.70 -10.97 15.21
CA VAL A 87 4.85 -11.19 14.36
C VAL A 87 6.07 -10.98 15.23
N MET A 88 6.93 -11.98 15.29
CA MET A 88 8.16 -11.92 16.05
C MET A 88 9.30 -11.41 15.16
N LYS A 89 10.25 -10.68 15.74
CA LYS A 89 11.41 -10.19 14.97
C LYS A 89 12.34 -11.34 14.61
N GLU A 90 12.36 -12.37 15.44
CA GLU A 90 13.23 -13.54 15.31
C GLU A 90 12.76 -14.46 14.17
N ASP A 91 11.47 -14.48 13.88
CA ASP A 91 10.88 -15.30 12.82
C ASP A 91 9.94 -14.49 11.92
N HIS A 92 10.53 -13.80 10.95
CA HIS A 92 9.80 -13.01 9.95
C HIS A 92 9.00 -13.86 8.95
N HIS A 93 9.15 -15.19 8.97
CA HIS A 93 8.50 -16.08 8.02
C HIS A 93 7.20 -16.68 8.56
N ALA A 94 6.95 -16.52 9.86
CA ALA A 94 5.76 -17.01 10.52
C ALA A 94 4.96 -15.89 11.19
N ILE A 95 3.66 -16.12 11.27
CA ILE A 95 2.73 -15.34 12.07
C ILE A 95 2.14 -16.23 13.16
N PHE A 96 1.86 -15.64 14.31
CA PHE A 96 1.34 -16.33 15.48
C PHE A 96 -0.08 -15.84 15.76
N LEU A 97 -1.03 -16.78 15.82
CA LEU A 97 -2.47 -16.50 15.82
C LEU A 97 -3.10 -16.99 17.12
N ALA A 98 -3.81 -16.13 17.84
CA ALA A 98 -4.59 -16.52 19.02
C ALA A 98 -6.07 -16.16 18.84
N THR A 99 -6.95 -17.11 19.21
CA THR A 99 -8.41 -16.93 19.15
C THR A 99 -8.99 -16.29 20.41
N ALA A 100 -8.27 -16.34 21.53
CA ALA A 100 -8.64 -15.73 22.80
C ALA A 100 -7.52 -14.79 23.27
N TYR A 101 -7.88 -13.76 24.02
CA TYR A 101 -6.90 -12.86 24.64
C TYR A 101 -6.05 -13.63 25.66
N GLY A 102 -4.74 -13.70 25.44
CA GLY A 102 -3.83 -14.46 26.29
C GLY A 102 -3.85 -15.98 26.06
N GLY A 103 -4.53 -16.45 25.01
CA GLY A 103 -4.48 -17.86 24.61
C GLY A 103 -3.13 -18.24 24.01
N VAL A 104 -2.81 -19.54 24.00
CA VAL A 104 -1.59 -20.05 23.37
C VAL A 104 -1.65 -19.78 21.86
N PRO A 105 -0.71 -19.00 21.30
CA PRO A 105 -0.76 -18.64 19.90
C PRO A 105 -0.28 -19.79 19.02
N LYS A 106 -1.02 -20.05 17.93
CA LYS A 106 -0.68 -21.04 16.91
C LYS A 106 0.24 -20.43 15.86
N ARG A 107 1.31 -21.15 15.51
CA ARG A 107 2.24 -20.73 14.46
C ARG A 107 1.67 -21.03 13.08
N LYS A 108 1.81 -20.07 12.16
CA LYS A 108 1.51 -20.22 10.74
C LYS A 108 2.65 -19.67 9.89
N ASP A 109 3.27 -20.53 9.10
CA ASP A 109 4.25 -20.08 8.10
C ASP A 109 3.54 -19.36 6.94
N VAL A 110 4.01 -18.16 6.62
CA VAL A 110 3.45 -17.29 5.59
C VAL A 110 4.17 -17.47 4.25
N TYR A 111 5.48 -17.69 4.25
CA TYR A 111 6.26 -17.78 3.01
C TYR A 111 6.69 -19.21 2.70
N ARG A 112 6.74 -19.55 1.40
CA ARG A 112 7.35 -20.79 0.93
C ARG A 112 8.86 -20.61 0.94
N ARG A 113 9.58 -21.44 1.70
CA ARG A 113 11.04 -21.57 1.56
C ARG A 113 11.28 -22.22 0.20
N ASN A 114 11.90 -21.49 -0.72
CA ASN A 114 12.53 -22.08 -1.90
C ASN A 114 13.84 -22.75 -1.48
#